data_AF-A0A3D5P9Y2-F1
#
_entry.id   AF-A0A3D5P9Y2-F1
#
_cell.length_a   1.000
_cell.length_b   1.000
_cell.length_c   1.000
_cell.angle_alpha   90.00
_cell.angle_beta   90.00
_cell.angle_gamma   90.00
#
_symmetry.space_group_name_H-M   'P 1'
#
loop_
_entity.id
_entity.type
_entity.pdbx_description
1 polymer ?
#
loop_
_entity_poly.entity_id
_entity_poly.type
_entity_poly.pdbx_seq_one_letter_code
_entity_poly.pdbx_strand_id
1 'polypeptide(L)'
;IGRLAFREAKQRRHKVTSIDKANVLESSRLWRSVMHRLAAENPDVEYSDMLVDNAAMQLVRNPGQFDVIVTTNMFGDILSDEASMATGSIGMLPSASLGEGTRGLYEPIHGSAPDIAGQNKSNPIATILSAAMMMRMSFHLEAEAKAVENAVSKAFEKGLRTPDISDGSAGEKIVGTREMGTAIASLV
;
A
#
# COMPACT_ATOMS: atom_id res chain seq x y z
N ILE A 1 -1.06 10.96 12.97
CA ILE A 1 -1.05 9.65 12.29
C ILE A 1 -2.01 8.63 12.91
N GLY A 2 -2.01 8.38 14.22
CA GLY A 2 -2.92 7.40 14.85
C GLY A 2 -4.41 7.59 14.50
N ARG A 3 -4.94 8.83 14.59
CA ARG A 3 -6.32 9.14 14.17
C ARG A 3 -6.60 8.82 12.70
N LEU A 4 -5.61 8.94 11.82
CA LEU A 4 -5.76 8.56 10.41
C LEU A 4 -5.88 7.05 10.28
N ALA A 5 -5.02 6.28 10.97
CA ALA A 5 -5.09 4.82 10.95
C ALA A 5 -6.47 4.28 11.37
N PHE A 6 -7.07 4.81 12.44
CA PHE A 6 -8.43 4.43 12.84
C PHE A 6 -9.48 4.80 11.78
N ARG A 7 -9.36 5.96 11.15
CA ARG A 7 -10.28 6.40 10.08
C ARG A 7 -10.20 5.50 8.84
N GLU A 8 -9.00 5.09 8.47
CA GLU A 8 -8.78 4.14 7.37
C GLU A 8 -9.33 2.76 7.73
N ALA A 9 -9.11 2.28 8.96
CA ALA A 9 -9.62 0.99 9.42
C ALA A 9 -11.15 0.90 9.36
N LYS A 10 -11.87 1.98 9.70
CA LYS A 10 -13.35 2.05 9.61
C LYS A 10 -13.90 1.96 8.19
N GLN A 11 -13.08 2.20 7.18
CA GLN A 11 -13.46 2.05 5.76
C GLN A 11 -13.04 0.69 5.20
N ARG A 12 -12.44 -0.17 6.04
CA ARG A 12 -11.84 -1.45 5.67
C ARG A 12 -12.38 -2.57 6.55
N ARG A 13 -11.53 -3.34 7.22
CA ARG A 13 -11.92 -4.49 8.06
C ARG A 13 -11.97 -4.15 9.55
N HIS A 14 -12.03 -2.86 9.89
CA HIS A 14 -12.14 -2.39 11.28
C HIS A 14 -11.03 -2.91 12.19
N LYS A 15 -9.78 -2.99 11.69
CA LYS A 15 -8.64 -3.46 12.50
C LYS A 15 -7.39 -2.60 12.35
N VAL A 16 -6.79 -2.25 13.48
CA VAL A 16 -5.51 -1.52 13.58
C VAL A 16 -4.50 -2.34 14.38
N THR A 17 -3.32 -2.53 13.80
CA THR A 17 -2.15 -3.05 14.52
C THR A 17 -1.10 -1.95 14.66
N SER A 18 -0.83 -1.53 15.89
CA SER A 18 0.18 -0.53 16.23
C SER A 18 1.55 -1.18 16.44
N ILE A 19 2.54 -0.72 15.68
CA ILE A 19 3.90 -1.25 15.71
C ILE A 19 4.82 -0.36 16.53
N ASP A 20 5.55 -0.97 17.46
CA ASP A 20 6.51 -0.25 18.30
C ASP A 20 7.68 -1.14 18.76
N LYS A 21 8.54 -0.58 19.64
CA LYS A 21 9.54 -1.34 20.41
C LYS A 21 9.50 -0.93 21.90
N ALA A 22 8.31 -0.92 22.51
CA ALA A 22 8.08 -0.36 23.85
C ALA A 22 8.82 -1.08 24.99
N ASN A 23 9.28 -2.31 24.75
CA ASN A 23 10.15 -3.04 25.68
C ASN A 23 11.55 -2.43 25.80
N VAL A 24 12.01 -1.66 24.81
CA VAL A 24 13.34 -1.03 24.78
C VAL A 24 13.26 0.50 24.73
N LEU A 25 12.42 1.06 23.86
CA LEU A 25 12.44 2.49 23.55
C LEU A 25 11.39 3.27 24.35
N GLU A 26 11.82 4.34 25.03
CA GLU A 26 10.90 5.25 25.73
C GLU A 26 9.94 5.96 24.78
N SER A 27 10.42 6.34 23.59
CA SER A 27 9.57 6.90 22.52
C SER A 27 8.44 5.94 22.12
N SER A 28 8.72 4.64 22.08
CA SER A 28 7.71 3.61 21.82
C SER A 28 6.71 3.43 22.97
N ARG A 29 7.13 3.66 24.23
CA ARG A 29 6.20 3.66 25.37
C ARG A 29 5.22 4.84 25.30
N LEU A 30 5.72 6.01 24.93
CA LEU A 30 4.86 7.18 24.67
C LEU A 30 3.95 6.93 23.47
N TRP A 31 4.46 6.37 22.37
CA TRP A 31 3.66 5.98 21.21
C TRP A 31 2.50 5.07 21.62
N ARG A 32 2.79 3.99 22.35
CA ARG A 32 1.78 3.04 22.81
C ARG A 32 0.73 3.69 23.71
N SER A 33 1.14 4.53 24.66
CA SER A 33 0.18 5.22 25.55
C SER A 33 -0.75 6.18 24.79
N VAL A 34 -0.25 6.85 23.75
CA VAL A 34 -1.06 7.69 22.86
C VAL A 34 -2.02 6.83 22.03
N MET A 35 -1.53 5.73 21.44
CA MET A 35 -2.35 4.84 20.62
C MET A 35 -3.46 4.15 21.42
N HIS A 36 -3.21 3.77 22.67
CA HIS A 36 -4.24 3.24 23.58
C HIS A 36 -5.34 4.25 23.87
N ARG A 37 -5.00 5.53 24.08
CA ARG A 37 -6.00 6.59 24.25
C ARG A 37 -6.87 6.73 23.00
N LEU A 38 -6.26 6.69 21.81
CA LEU A 38 -7.00 6.74 20.55
C LEU A 38 -7.87 5.50 20.32
N ALA A 39 -7.41 4.32 20.75
CA ALA A 39 -8.20 3.09 20.69
C ALA A 39 -9.45 3.19 21.57
N ALA A 40 -9.33 3.76 22.78
CA ALA A 40 -10.47 4.00 23.66
C ALA A 40 -11.52 4.95 23.05
N GLU A 41 -11.08 5.89 22.20
CA GLU A 41 -11.97 6.78 21.43
C GLU A 41 -12.63 6.08 20.22
N ASN A 42 -12.19 4.86 19.84
CA ASN A 42 -12.67 4.12 18.66
C ASN A 42 -12.99 2.65 19.00
N PRO A 43 -13.99 2.40 19.88
CA PRO A 43 -14.30 1.05 20.36
C PRO A 43 -14.85 0.10 19.27
N ASP A 44 -15.23 0.64 18.12
CA ASP A 44 -15.71 -0.08 16.94
C ASP A 44 -14.57 -0.63 16.04
N VAL A 45 -13.32 -0.45 16.44
CA VAL A 45 -12.13 -0.91 15.71
C VAL A 45 -11.31 -1.84 16.60
N GLU A 46 -11.05 -3.06 16.13
CA GLU A 46 -10.14 -4.01 16.77
C GLU A 46 -8.73 -3.39 16.83
N TYR A 47 -8.14 -3.34 18.03
CA TYR A 47 -6.82 -2.75 18.26
C TYR A 47 -5.85 -3.78 18.86
N SER A 48 -4.62 -3.80 18.35
CA SER A 48 -3.53 -4.65 18.86
C SER A 48 -2.19 -3.92 18.83
N ASP A 49 -1.32 -4.20 19.80
CA ASP A 49 0.09 -3.80 19.75
C ASP A 49 0.94 -4.97 19.26
N MET A 50 1.97 -4.68 18.46
CA MET A 50 2.94 -5.66 18.02
C MET A 50 4.34 -5.06 18.01
N LEU A 51 5.34 -5.82 18.48
CA LEU A 51 6.73 -5.38 18.39
C LEU A 51 7.22 -5.49 16.94
N VAL A 52 8.03 -4.54 16.50
CA VAL A 52 8.51 -4.44 15.10
C VAL A 52 9.20 -5.71 14.58
N ASP A 53 9.96 -6.41 15.42
CA ASP A 53 10.60 -7.68 15.08
C ASP A 53 9.59 -8.81 14.87
N ASN A 54 8.57 -8.89 15.73
CA ASN A 54 7.47 -9.84 15.52
C ASN A 54 6.65 -9.46 14.28
N ALA A 55 6.42 -8.17 14.05
CA ALA A 55 5.68 -7.69 12.88
C ALA A 55 6.32 -8.13 11.57
N ALA A 56 7.65 -8.00 11.45
CA ALA A 56 8.41 -8.51 10.31
C ALA A 56 8.16 -10.02 10.10
N MET A 57 8.34 -10.83 11.15
CA MET A 57 8.08 -12.27 11.08
C MET A 57 6.62 -12.60 10.68
N GLN A 58 5.64 -11.83 11.17
CA GLN A 58 4.23 -12.04 10.87
C GLN A 58 3.85 -11.63 9.44
N LEU A 59 4.49 -10.60 8.87
CA LEU A 59 4.29 -10.21 7.47
C LEU A 59 4.70 -11.34 6.52
N VAL A 60 5.76 -12.07 6.85
CA VAL A 60 6.17 -13.27 6.08
C VAL A 60 5.25 -14.46 6.37
N ARG A 61 4.93 -14.72 7.64
CA ARG A 61 4.23 -15.95 8.05
C ARG A 61 2.75 -15.96 7.72
N ASN A 62 2.05 -14.86 7.98
CA ASN A 62 0.60 -14.75 7.80
C ASN A 62 0.20 -13.28 7.56
N PRO A 63 0.53 -12.71 6.39
CA PRO A 63 0.25 -11.30 6.08
C PRO A 63 -1.26 -10.98 6.07
N GLY A 64 -2.12 -11.96 5.78
CA GLY A 64 -3.57 -11.79 5.72
C GLY A 64 -4.23 -11.44 7.07
N GLN A 65 -3.51 -11.54 8.19
CA GLN A 65 -4.03 -11.18 9.51
C GLN A 65 -4.15 -9.66 9.74
N PHE A 66 -3.39 -8.86 8.98
CA PHE A 66 -3.32 -7.41 9.13
C PHE A 66 -4.40 -6.71 8.31
N ASP A 67 -4.85 -5.54 8.75
CA ASP A 67 -5.68 -4.62 7.95
C ASP A 67 -4.99 -3.27 7.80
N VAL A 68 -4.95 -2.47 8.88
CA VAL A 68 -4.16 -1.23 8.95
C VAL A 68 -3.00 -1.42 9.91
N ILE A 69 -1.79 -1.25 9.41
CA ILE A 69 -0.58 -1.19 10.23
C ILE A 69 -0.26 0.29 10.46
N VAL A 70 -0.11 0.70 11.72
CA VAL A 70 0.29 2.06 12.09
C VAL A 70 1.60 2.01 12.84
N THR A 71 2.53 2.88 12.46
CA THR A 71 3.92 2.76 12.86
C THR A 71 4.64 4.10 12.83
N THR A 72 5.79 4.17 13.49
CA THR A 72 6.69 5.33 13.42
C THR A 72 7.41 5.39 12.06
N ASN A 73 8.03 6.52 11.73
CA ASN A 73 8.67 6.73 10.43
C ASN A 73 9.65 5.59 10.05
N MET A 74 10.68 5.34 10.88
CA MET A 74 11.70 4.32 10.59
C MET A 74 11.14 2.89 10.54
N PHE A 75 10.21 2.54 11.42
CA PHE A 75 9.57 1.23 11.38
C PHE A 75 8.64 1.07 10.19
N GLY A 76 8.01 2.17 9.73
CA GLY A 76 7.19 2.21 8.53
C GLY A 76 8.00 1.95 7.28
N ASP A 77 9.11 2.67 7.11
CA ASP A 77 10.05 2.51 6.00
C ASP A 77 10.47 1.04 5.82
N ILE A 78 10.92 0.40 6.89
CA ILE A 78 11.37 -1.00 6.87
C ILE A 78 10.21 -1.96 6.55
N LEU A 79 9.08 -1.83 7.25
CA LEU A 79 7.98 -2.79 7.11
C LEU A 79 7.20 -2.60 5.81
N SER A 80 7.17 -1.39 5.23
CA SER A 80 6.54 -1.16 3.93
C SER A 80 7.33 -1.84 2.82
N ASP A 81 8.67 -1.81 2.88
CA ASP A 81 9.51 -2.52 1.93
C ASP A 81 9.39 -4.04 2.07
N GLU A 82 9.35 -4.57 3.30
CA GLU A 82 9.12 -5.99 3.55
C GLU A 82 7.75 -6.44 3.02
N ALA A 83 6.69 -5.69 3.33
CA ALA A 83 5.35 -5.95 2.81
C ALA A 83 5.31 -5.88 1.28
N SER A 84 6.12 -5.00 0.68
CA SER A 84 6.17 -4.86 -0.78
C SER A 84 6.63 -6.14 -1.46
N MET A 85 7.66 -6.78 -0.91
CA MET A 85 8.21 -8.01 -1.44
C MET A 85 7.26 -9.20 -1.29
N ALA A 86 6.43 -9.21 -0.23
CA ALA A 86 5.42 -10.25 -0.04
C ALA A 86 4.35 -10.27 -1.16
N THR A 87 4.14 -9.14 -1.86
CA THR A 87 3.18 -9.04 -2.97
C THR A 87 3.73 -9.46 -4.34
N GLY A 88 5.03 -9.79 -4.42
CA GLY A 88 5.67 -10.30 -5.64
C GLY A 88 6.19 -9.24 -6.61
N SER A 89 5.77 -7.97 -6.51
CA SER A 89 6.45 -6.87 -7.20
C SER A 89 6.21 -5.50 -6.56
N ILE A 90 7.32 -4.80 -6.32
CA ILE A 90 7.35 -3.39 -5.92
C ILE A 90 6.71 -2.46 -6.97
N GLY A 91 6.68 -2.88 -8.25
CA GLY A 91 6.10 -2.16 -9.38
C GLY A 91 4.57 -1.99 -9.32
N MET A 92 3.91 -2.66 -8.37
CA MET A 92 2.46 -2.61 -8.20
C MET A 92 1.98 -1.70 -7.07
N LEU A 93 2.88 -1.14 -6.28
CA LEU A 93 2.53 -0.55 -4.99
C LEU A 93 2.53 0.98 -5.03
N PRO A 94 1.35 1.62 -4.93
CA PRO A 94 1.24 3.07 -4.84
C PRO A 94 1.53 3.54 -3.41
N SER A 95 1.82 4.84 -3.27
CA SER A 95 1.94 5.50 -1.97
C SER A 95 1.35 6.90 -1.96
N ALA A 96 1.04 7.38 -0.76
CA ALA A 96 0.55 8.73 -0.54
C ALA A 96 1.15 9.34 0.73
N SER A 97 1.71 10.53 0.60
CA SER A 97 2.16 11.40 1.69
C SER A 97 1.20 12.56 1.82
N LEU A 98 0.36 12.54 2.85
CA LEU A 98 -0.74 13.49 3.04
C LEU A 98 -0.35 14.62 3.99
N GLY A 99 -0.63 15.85 3.57
CA GLY A 99 -0.58 17.04 4.42
C GLY A 99 -1.92 17.33 5.09
N GLU A 100 -2.09 18.54 5.60
CA GLU A 100 -3.38 19.00 6.11
C GLU A 100 -4.41 19.18 4.98
N GLY A 101 -5.68 18.89 5.29
CA GLY A 101 -6.78 18.98 4.34
C GLY A 101 -6.69 17.91 3.25
N THR A 102 -6.73 18.35 1.99
CA THR A 102 -6.74 17.49 0.80
C THR A 102 -5.41 17.46 0.04
N ARG A 103 -4.37 18.14 0.54
CA ARG A 103 -3.07 18.18 -0.14
C ARG A 103 -2.32 16.87 0.11
N GLY A 104 -1.80 16.27 -0.95
CA GLY A 104 -0.99 15.06 -0.86
C GLY A 104 0.01 14.96 -2.00
N LEU A 105 1.11 14.25 -1.74
CA LEU A 105 2.05 13.77 -2.74
C LEU A 105 1.76 12.28 -2.96
N TYR A 106 1.63 11.88 -4.22
CA TYR A 106 1.29 10.51 -4.61
C TYR A 106 2.36 9.99 -5.54
N GLU A 107 2.95 8.85 -5.20
CA GLU A 107 4.09 8.31 -5.93
C GLU A 107 4.14 6.78 -5.83
N PRO A 108 4.68 6.08 -6.84
CA PRO A 108 5.04 4.68 -6.69
C PRO A 108 6.14 4.53 -5.62
N ILE A 109 6.14 3.45 -4.85
CA ILE A 109 7.20 3.22 -3.84
C ILE A 109 8.55 2.85 -4.45
N HIS A 110 8.56 2.39 -5.71
CA HIS A 110 9.79 1.97 -6.37
C HIS A 110 10.62 3.17 -6.84
N GLY A 111 11.94 2.97 -6.93
CA GLY A 111 12.86 3.95 -7.51
C GLY A 111 12.73 4.11 -9.04
N SER A 112 13.64 4.86 -9.64
CA SER A 112 13.61 5.20 -11.07
C SER A 112 13.98 4.06 -12.04
N ALA A 113 14.44 2.92 -11.53
CA ALA A 113 14.92 1.76 -12.30
C ALA A 113 15.76 2.14 -13.55
N PRO A 114 16.95 2.77 -13.37
CA PRO A 114 17.73 3.33 -14.48
C PRO A 114 18.16 2.31 -15.54
N ASP A 115 18.34 1.06 -15.13
CA ASP A 115 18.74 -0.08 -15.94
C ASP A 115 17.71 -0.46 -17.02
N ILE A 116 16.43 -0.13 -16.83
CA ILE A 116 15.35 -0.39 -17.79
C ILE A 116 14.72 0.88 -18.37
N ALA A 117 15.26 2.06 -18.01
CA ALA A 117 14.76 3.35 -18.50
C ALA A 117 14.78 3.41 -20.03
N GLY A 118 13.67 3.85 -20.63
CA GLY A 118 13.51 3.95 -22.09
C GLY A 118 13.28 2.61 -22.82
N GLN A 119 13.25 1.47 -22.13
CA GLN A 119 13.13 0.15 -22.77
C GLN A 119 11.69 -0.37 -22.88
N ASN A 120 10.68 0.42 -22.48
CA ASN A 120 9.28 -0.02 -22.42
C ASN A 120 9.05 -1.27 -21.54
N LYS A 121 9.84 -1.44 -20.46
CA LYS A 121 9.77 -2.61 -19.57
C LYS A 121 9.27 -2.30 -18.15
N SER A 122 9.24 -1.04 -17.76
CA SER A 122 8.79 -0.63 -16.43
C SER A 122 7.30 -0.94 -16.23
N ASN A 123 6.94 -1.36 -15.01
CA ASN A 123 5.55 -1.57 -14.61
C ASN A 123 4.87 -0.22 -14.30
N PRO A 124 3.87 0.22 -15.08
CA PRO A 124 3.22 1.51 -14.83
C PRO A 124 2.16 1.46 -13.72
N ILE A 125 1.86 0.28 -13.16
CA ILE A 125 0.70 0.05 -12.31
C ILE A 125 0.79 0.85 -11.00
N ALA A 126 1.93 0.88 -10.33
CA ALA A 126 2.10 1.67 -9.11
C ALA A 126 1.81 3.17 -9.33
N THR A 127 2.27 3.74 -10.45
CA THR A 127 1.98 5.14 -10.82
C THR A 127 0.50 5.35 -11.10
N ILE A 128 -0.15 4.44 -11.82
CA ILE A 128 -1.58 4.51 -12.12
C ILE A 128 -2.42 4.42 -10.84
N LEU A 129 -2.10 3.49 -9.95
CA LEU A 129 -2.78 3.35 -8.66
C LEU A 129 -2.49 4.53 -7.72
N SER A 130 -1.34 5.19 -7.85
CA SER A 130 -1.05 6.45 -7.12
C SER A 130 -2.00 7.57 -7.57
N ALA A 131 -2.33 7.63 -8.86
CA ALA A 131 -3.35 8.54 -9.36
C ALA A 131 -4.77 8.18 -8.84
N ALA A 132 -5.08 6.88 -8.71
CA ALA A 132 -6.34 6.45 -8.08
C ALA A 132 -6.42 6.87 -6.59
N MET A 133 -5.30 6.73 -5.85
CA MET A 133 -5.21 7.25 -4.47
C MET A 133 -5.44 8.77 -4.43
N MET A 134 -4.84 9.52 -5.36
CA MET A 134 -5.07 10.97 -5.47
C MET A 134 -6.55 11.32 -5.69
N MET A 135 -7.22 10.62 -6.61
CA MET A 135 -8.66 10.80 -6.87
C MET A 135 -9.47 10.58 -5.59
N ARG A 136 -9.21 9.49 -4.87
CA ARG A 136 -9.90 9.15 -3.61
C ARG A 136 -9.62 10.15 -2.49
N MET A 137 -8.34 10.40 -2.21
CA MET A 137 -7.91 11.05 -0.97
C MET A 137 -7.87 12.59 -1.09
N SER A 138 -7.46 13.13 -2.24
CA SER A 138 -7.40 14.58 -2.46
C SER A 138 -8.68 15.14 -3.08
N PHE A 139 -9.32 14.41 -3.99
CA PHE A 139 -10.46 14.93 -4.75
C PHE A 139 -11.80 14.34 -4.33
N HIS A 140 -11.82 13.35 -3.43
CA HIS A 140 -13.03 12.67 -2.97
C HIS A 140 -13.83 12.01 -4.11
N LEU A 141 -13.13 11.60 -5.17
CA LEU A 141 -13.66 10.94 -6.37
C LEU A 141 -13.54 9.42 -6.23
N GLU A 142 -14.36 8.86 -5.33
CA GLU A 142 -14.32 7.44 -4.98
C GLU A 142 -14.74 6.52 -6.14
N ALA A 143 -15.69 6.96 -6.97
CA ALA A 143 -16.16 6.17 -8.10
C ALA A 143 -15.08 6.05 -9.18
N GLU A 144 -14.39 7.15 -9.47
CA GLU A 144 -13.31 7.24 -10.45
C GLU A 144 -12.08 6.46 -9.99
N ALA A 145 -11.70 6.58 -8.70
CA ALA A 145 -10.63 5.79 -8.11
C ALA A 145 -10.92 4.28 -8.26
N LYS A 146 -12.14 3.85 -7.94
CA LYS A 146 -12.58 2.46 -8.14
C LYS A 146 -12.58 2.03 -9.60
N ALA A 147 -12.95 2.91 -10.53
CA ALA A 147 -12.93 2.59 -11.96
C ALA A 147 -11.49 2.26 -12.42
N VAL A 148 -10.50 3.05 -11.99
CA VAL A 148 -9.08 2.80 -12.27
C VAL A 148 -8.59 1.50 -11.63
N GLU A 149 -8.89 1.26 -10.35
CA GLU A 149 -8.52 0.02 -9.65
C GLU A 149 -9.11 -1.22 -10.32
N ASN A 150 -10.40 -1.16 -10.67
CA ASN A 150 -11.08 -2.24 -11.39
C ASN A 150 -10.50 -2.46 -12.78
N ALA A 151 -10.07 -1.40 -13.48
CA ALA A 151 -9.42 -1.52 -14.78
C ALA A 151 -8.08 -2.26 -14.68
N VAL A 152 -7.30 -2.01 -13.62
CA VAL A 152 -6.08 -2.78 -13.31
C VAL A 152 -6.42 -4.25 -13.05
N SER A 153 -7.43 -4.55 -12.22
CA SER A 153 -7.87 -5.94 -11.97
C SER A 153 -8.29 -6.65 -13.26
N LYS A 154 -9.09 -5.99 -14.11
CA LYS A 154 -9.50 -6.52 -15.42
C LYS A 154 -8.33 -6.75 -16.37
N ALA A 155 -7.29 -5.92 -16.33
CA ALA A 155 -6.07 -6.14 -17.11
C ALA A 155 -5.37 -7.44 -16.68
N PHE A 156 -5.31 -7.71 -15.37
CA PHE A 156 -4.77 -8.97 -14.86
C PHE A 156 -5.62 -10.18 -15.22
N GLU A 157 -6.95 -10.07 -15.18
CA GLU A 157 -7.89 -11.12 -15.61
C GLU A 157 -7.72 -11.48 -17.09
N LYS A 158 -7.30 -10.53 -17.92
CA LYS A 158 -6.95 -10.76 -19.34
C LYS A 158 -5.58 -11.41 -19.55
N GLY A 159 -4.88 -11.74 -18.46
CA GLY A 159 -3.55 -12.35 -18.46
C GLY A 159 -2.40 -11.38 -18.72
N LEU A 160 -2.65 -10.06 -18.74
CA LEU A 160 -1.59 -9.08 -19.00
C LEU A 160 -0.62 -9.02 -17.82
N ARG A 161 0.68 -9.05 -18.12
CA ARG A 161 1.78 -8.92 -17.13
C ARG A 161 2.89 -8.06 -17.72
N THR A 162 3.54 -7.24 -16.91
CA THR A 162 4.85 -6.67 -17.26
C THR A 162 5.96 -7.65 -16.84
N PRO A 163 7.19 -7.52 -17.37
CA PRO A 163 8.26 -8.49 -17.13
C PRO A 163 8.59 -8.77 -15.65
N ASP A 164 8.35 -7.80 -14.75
CA ASP A 164 8.62 -7.89 -13.31
C ASP A 164 7.61 -8.75 -12.53
N ILE A 165 6.41 -8.97 -13.08
CA ILE A 165 5.31 -9.72 -12.44
C ILE A 165 4.91 -10.97 -13.21
N SER A 166 5.66 -11.33 -14.25
CA SER A 166 5.44 -12.56 -14.98
C SER A 166 6.28 -13.67 -14.36
N ASP A 167 5.62 -14.78 -14.01
CA ASP A 167 6.29 -16.00 -13.53
C ASP A 167 6.40 -17.07 -14.63
N GLY A 168 5.93 -16.77 -15.84
CA GLY A 168 5.95 -17.68 -16.98
C GLY A 168 4.80 -18.69 -16.99
N SER A 169 3.80 -18.51 -16.12
CA SER A 169 2.61 -19.35 -16.10
C SER A 169 1.85 -19.34 -17.42
N ALA A 170 1.19 -20.47 -17.71
CA ALA A 170 0.38 -20.61 -18.92
C ALA A 170 -0.76 -19.58 -18.93
N GLY A 171 -0.87 -18.82 -20.03
CA GLY A 171 -1.91 -17.79 -20.20
C GLY A 171 -1.44 -16.35 -19.93
N GLU A 172 -0.22 -16.16 -19.43
CA GLU A 172 0.37 -14.84 -19.30
C GLU A 172 0.71 -14.22 -20.66
N LYS A 173 0.42 -12.93 -20.81
CA LYS A 173 0.78 -12.10 -21.94
C LYS A 173 1.71 -11.00 -21.45
N ILE A 174 3.01 -11.22 -21.66
CA ILE A 174 4.02 -10.23 -21.29
C ILE A 174 3.90 -9.03 -22.23
N VAL A 175 3.64 -7.87 -21.66
CA VAL A 175 3.47 -6.60 -22.36
C VAL A 175 4.42 -5.54 -21.80
N GLY A 176 4.71 -4.52 -22.61
CA GLY A 176 5.52 -3.39 -22.18
C GLY A 176 4.71 -2.34 -21.42
N THR A 177 5.41 -1.29 -20.97
CA THR A 177 4.84 -0.16 -20.21
C THR A 177 3.69 0.51 -20.95
N ARG A 178 3.86 0.80 -22.25
CA ARG A 178 2.87 1.50 -23.08
C ARG A 178 1.62 0.66 -23.32
N GLU A 179 1.81 -0.63 -23.59
CA GLU A 179 0.74 -1.57 -23.87
C GLU A 179 -0.09 -1.82 -22.61
N MET A 180 0.56 -1.97 -21.44
CA MET A 180 -0.12 -2.08 -20.15
C MET A 180 -0.95 -0.81 -19.86
N GLY A 181 -0.35 0.37 -20.02
CA GLY A 181 -1.06 1.64 -19.82
C GLY A 181 -2.26 1.82 -20.76
N THR A 182 -2.09 1.46 -22.04
CA THR A 182 -3.18 1.51 -23.04
C THR A 182 -4.29 0.54 -22.71
N ALA A 183 -3.95 -0.68 -22.30
CA ALA A 183 -4.93 -1.70 -21.92
C ALA A 183 -5.75 -1.25 -20.70
N ILE A 184 -5.10 -0.73 -19.66
CA ILE A 184 -5.79 -0.21 -18.47
C ILE A 184 -6.69 0.98 -18.85
N ALA A 185 -6.17 1.95 -19.62
CA ALA A 185 -6.96 3.10 -20.06
C ALA A 185 -8.22 2.71 -20.86
N SER A 186 -8.16 1.62 -21.65
CA SER A 186 -9.32 1.10 -22.40
C SER A 186 -10.37 0.36 -21.53
N LEU A 187 -10.06 0.12 -20.26
CA LEU A 187 -10.89 -0.66 -19.32
C LEU A 187 -11.57 0.19 -18.23
N VAL A 188 -11.22 1.49 -18.18
CA VAL A 188 -11.88 2.52 -17.36
C VAL A 188 -13.17 2.96 -18.05
#